data_AF-R9AZ95-F1
#
_entry.id   AF-R9AZ95-F1
#
_cell.length_a   1.000
_cell.length_b   1.000
_cell.length_c   1.000
_cell.angle_alpha   90.00
_cell.angle_beta   90.00
_cell.angle_gamma   90.00
#
_symmetry.space_group_name_H-M   'P 1'
#
loop_
_entity.id
_entity.type
_entity.pdbx_description
1 polymer ?
#
loop_
_entity_poly.entity_id
_entity_poly.type
_entity_poly.pdbx_seq_one_letter_code
_entity_poly.pdbx_strand_id
1 'polypeptide(L)'
;MKIKYPILQLTVSCLFLGSSYTIASPILPNNSRYQTSDIVSKNPGSILSIQEENTDLFTNASQRFLITYHSRGVHSEPIITSGYLLLPKGKVAKEGWPILAWAHGTTGVADTCAPSGDYPGGPVHVYQQIAAKALNAWLARGYAVIAPDYQGLGTPGGHPYMNAESQLHTVVDAVRATHYMKQYKFSKNWYVMGHSQGGAASLKVAADGQKDAPEFNLRGAIALAPGGYQYEGIAEYVANNSKITTDVAAFFPIVLLGAEAADPNLNPTNLVNPEMGQILNYARSRCLSELQTDLKAAPNTVFKPNINLQPLTNYLKKQSIENMTPTVPLLIVQGEKDQLVDYRGTYAYYQKICAKQKPVAFHPIKNGDHRDSLRQSEFLIGSFINSVEDGKSVNTCSSK
;
A
#
# COMPACT_ATOMS: atom_id res chain seq x y z
N MET A 1 42.78 -43.54 -46.33
CA MET A 1 41.61 -44.29 -45.84
C MET A 1 40.77 -43.35 -44.99
N LYS A 2 39.83 -42.64 -45.63
CA LYS A 2 38.92 -41.66 -45.01
C LYS A 2 37.51 -42.14 -45.30
N ILE A 3 36.83 -42.62 -44.26
CA ILE A 3 35.47 -43.14 -44.36
C ILE A 3 34.51 -41.96 -44.15
N LYS A 4 33.75 -41.65 -45.21
CA LYS A 4 32.57 -40.80 -45.20
C LYS A 4 31.35 -41.67 -44.86
N TYR A 5 30.47 -41.19 -44.00
CA TYR A 5 29.09 -41.65 -43.85
C TYR A 5 28.20 -40.47 -43.40
N PRO A 6 26.88 -40.51 -43.66
CA PRO A 6 26.26 -39.55 -44.56
C PRO A 6 25.20 -38.65 -43.90
N ILE A 7 24.76 -37.68 -44.69
CA ILE A 7 23.61 -36.81 -44.47
C ILE A 7 22.33 -37.64 -44.42
N LEU A 8 21.57 -37.53 -43.32
CA LEU A 8 20.18 -37.99 -43.26
C LEU A 8 19.29 -36.76 -43.04
N GLN A 9 18.57 -36.38 -44.09
CA GLN A 9 17.45 -35.44 -44.02
C GLN A 9 16.32 -36.09 -43.23
N LEU A 10 15.94 -35.48 -42.11
CA LEU A 10 14.69 -35.79 -41.40
C LEU A 10 13.68 -34.70 -41.72
N THR A 11 12.80 -35.01 -42.64
CA THR A 11 11.51 -34.35 -42.84
C THR A 11 10.65 -34.61 -41.61
N VAL A 12 10.44 -33.59 -40.76
CA VAL A 12 9.42 -33.65 -39.70
C VAL A 12 8.13 -33.08 -40.28
N SER A 13 7.22 -33.99 -40.62
CA SER A 13 5.85 -33.65 -41.00
C SER A 13 5.08 -33.17 -39.77
N CYS A 14 4.48 -31.98 -39.90
CA CYS A 14 3.46 -31.46 -39.00
C CYS A 14 2.25 -32.41 -38.95
N LEU A 15 1.99 -32.98 -37.78
CA LEU A 15 0.68 -33.48 -37.38
C LEU A 15 0.19 -32.58 -36.23
N PHE A 16 -0.64 -31.60 -36.59
CA PHE A 16 -1.41 -30.81 -35.64
C PHE A 16 -2.49 -31.70 -35.02
N LEU A 17 -2.22 -32.27 -33.85
CA LEU A 17 -3.25 -32.70 -32.93
C LEU A 17 -3.57 -31.50 -32.03
N GLY A 18 -4.64 -30.79 -32.38
CA GLY A 18 -5.23 -29.75 -31.54
C GLY A 18 -5.85 -30.37 -30.30
N SER A 19 -5.05 -30.53 -29.25
CA SER A 19 -5.54 -30.74 -27.89
C SER A 19 -5.67 -29.39 -27.22
N SER A 20 -6.90 -28.89 -27.14
CA SER A 20 -7.30 -27.74 -26.35
C SER A 20 -7.01 -28.02 -24.87
N TYR A 21 -5.81 -27.69 -24.40
CA TYR A 21 -5.54 -27.63 -22.97
C TYR A 21 -6.15 -26.34 -22.43
N THR A 22 -7.43 -26.41 -22.07
CA THR A 22 -8.00 -25.50 -21.08
C THR A 22 -7.25 -25.73 -19.78
N ILE A 23 -6.28 -24.86 -19.48
CA ILE A 23 -5.72 -24.78 -18.13
C ILE A 23 -6.82 -24.15 -17.29
N ALA A 24 -7.64 -25.02 -16.69
CA ALA A 24 -8.58 -24.64 -15.66
C ALA A 24 -7.79 -24.00 -14.52
N SER A 25 -8.15 -22.77 -14.15
CA SER A 25 -7.77 -22.20 -12.87
C SER A 25 -8.05 -23.23 -11.76
N PRO A 26 -7.20 -23.32 -10.72
CA PRO A 26 -7.48 -24.20 -9.60
C PRO A 26 -8.89 -23.87 -9.07
N ILE A 27 -9.71 -24.92 -8.98
CA ILE A 27 -11.04 -24.85 -8.40
C ILE A 27 -10.84 -24.46 -6.93
N LEU A 28 -11.19 -23.22 -6.59
CA LEU A 28 -11.40 -22.82 -5.19
C LEU A 28 -12.40 -23.82 -4.59
N PRO A 29 -12.15 -24.38 -3.39
CA PRO A 29 -13.12 -25.25 -2.75
C PRO A 29 -14.47 -24.51 -2.65
N ASN A 30 -15.46 -25.06 -3.33
CA ASN A 30 -16.79 -24.49 -3.59
C ASN A 30 -17.70 -24.52 -2.34
N ASN A 31 -17.15 -24.23 -1.16
CA ASN A 31 -17.84 -24.29 0.14
C ASN A 31 -17.75 -23.00 0.97
N SER A 32 -17.55 -21.86 0.31
CA SER A 32 -18.01 -20.58 0.85
C SER A 32 -18.84 -19.91 -0.24
N ARG A 33 -20.11 -20.33 -0.35
CA ARG A 33 -21.14 -19.34 -0.66
C ARG A 33 -20.86 -18.20 0.31
N TYR A 34 -20.47 -17.03 -0.20
CA TYR A 34 -20.75 -15.80 0.51
C TYR A 34 -22.26 -15.84 0.72
N GLN A 35 -22.69 -16.37 1.87
CA GLN A 35 -23.95 -15.95 2.43
C GLN A 35 -23.71 -14.47 2.67
N THR A 36 -24.13 -13.66 1.71
CA THR A 36 -24.63 -12.33 1.98
C THR A 36 -25.86 -12.52 2.89
N SER A 37 -25.63 -12.98 4.12
CA SER A 37 -26.60 -12.88 5.19
C SER A 37 -26.90 -11.40 5.32
N ASP A 38 -28.18 -11.06 5.22
CA ASP A 38 -28.72 -9.70 5.21
C ASP A 38 -27.80 -8.67 5.88
N ILE A 39 -27.24 -7.78 5.06
CA ILE A 39 -26.29 -6.74 5.46
C ILE A 39 -27.06 -5.71 6.30
N VAL A 40 -26.97 -5.82 7.63
CA VAL A 40 -27.77 -4.97 8.53
C VAL A 40 -27.23 -3.52 8.63
N SER A 41 -25.96 -3.25 8.27
CA SER A 41 -25.40 -1.90 8.34
C SER A 41 -24.38 -1.58 7.25
N LYS A 42 -24.60 -0.46 6.55
CA LYS A 42 -23.63 0.16 5.62
C LYS A 42 -22.69 1.15 6.34
N ASN A 43 -22.69 1.18 7.67
CA ASN A 43 -21.87 2.12 8.41
C ASN A 43 -20.38 1.78 8.22
N PRO A 44 -19.51 2.77 8.04
CA PRO A 44 -18.07 2.53 7.95
C PRO A 44 -17.52 1.73 9.16
N GLY A 45 -16.68 0.74 8.88
CA GLY A 45 -16.14 -0.22 9.85
C GLY A 45 -17.05 -1.41 10.17
N SER A 46 -18.30 -1.47 9.67
CA SER A 46 -19.17 -2.63 9.94
C SER A 46 -18.55 -3.90 9.38
N ILE A 47 -18.32 -4.89 10.24
CA ILE A 47 -17.70 -6.16 9.88
C ILE A 47 -18.70 -7.03 9.11
N LEU A 48 -18.23 -7.61 8.01
CA LEU A 48 -18.97 -8.52 7.14
C LEU A 48 -18.54 -9.97 7.33
N SER A 49 -17.24 -10.21 7.48
CA SER A 49 -16.71 -11.54 7.82
C SER A 49 -15.51 -11.42 8.74
N ILE A 50 -15.32 -12.44 9.57
CA ILE A 50 -14.14 -12.63 10.42
C ILE A 50 -13.72 -14.08 10.25
N GLN A 51 -12.44 -14.30 9.98
CA GLN A 51 -11.83 -15.62 9.93
C GLN A 51 -10.56 -15.62 10.77
N GLU A 52 -10.47 -16.55 11.71
CA GLU A 52 -9.24 -16.80 12.46
C GLU A 52 -8.20 -17.49 11.59
N GLU A 53 -6.96 -17.02 11.66
CA GLU A 53 -5.85 -17.60 10.95
C GLU A 53 -4.61 -17.73 11.84
N ASN A 54 -3.80 -18.74 11.55
CA ASN A 54 -2.46 -18.87 12.10
C ASN A 54 -1.47 -18.19 11.16
N THR A 55 -0.41 -17.62 11.72
CA THR A 55 0.68 -17.00 10.94
C THR A 55 1.98 -17.08 11.71
N ASP A 56 3.05 -17.50 11.04
CA ASP A 56 4.39 -17.57 11.62
C ASP A 56 5.16 -16.24 11.47
N LEU A 57 4.63 -15.30 10.67
CA LEU A 57 5.26 -13.99 10.47
C LEU A 57 5.17 -13.10 11.72
N PHE A 58 4.07 -13.19 12.46
CA PHE A 58 3.76 -12.30 13.58
C PHE A 58 3.90 -13.02 14.92
N THR A 59 5.12 -13.38 15.29
CA THR A 59 5.43 -14.18 16.48
C THR A 59 4.99 -13.57 17.81
N ASN A 60 4.73 -12.26 17.87
CA ASN A 60 4.19 -11.57 19.05
C ASN A 60 2.67 -11.38 19.02
N ALA A 61 1.99 -11.86 17.98
CA ALA A 61 0.53 -11.94 17.95
C ALA A 61 0.06 -13.22 18.67
N SER A 62 -1.00 -13.09 19.48
CA SER A 62 -1.76 -14.21 20.04
C SER A 62 -2.79 -14.75 19.05
N GLN A 63 -3.30 -13.90 18.15
CA GLN A 63 -4.28 -14.26 17.13
C GLN A 63 -4.14 -13.34 15.92
N ARG A 64 -4.35 -13.89 14.72
CA ARG A 64 -4.60 -13.13 13.48
C ARG A 64 -6.04 -13.36 13.05
N PHE A 65 -6.70 -12.29 12.62
CA PHE A 65 -7.99 -12.33 11.96
C PHE A 65 -7.87 -11.77 10.56
N LEU A 66 -8.37 -12.50 9.57
CA LEU A 66 -8.75 -11.94 8.29
C LEU A 66 -10.16 -11.34 8.44
N ILE A 67 -10.34 -10.10 8.00
CA ILE A 67 -11.65 -9.43 8.07
C ILE A 67 -12.05 -8.87 6.71
N THR A 68 -13.35 -8.87 6.44
CA THR A 68 -13.95 -8.01 5.42
C THR A 68 -14.92 -7.05 6.10
N TYR A 69 -14.96 -5.80 5.66
CA TYR A 69 -15.74 -4.76 6.31
C TYR A 69 -16.16 -3.66 5.34
N HIS A 70 -17.18 -2.90 5.72
CA HIS A 70 -17.60 -1.71 4.98
C HIS A 70 -16.62 -0.56 5.18
N SER A 71 -16.22 0.07 4.09
CA SER A 71 -15.45 1.32 4.10
C SER A 71 -16.04 2.31 3.08
N ARG A 72 -15.32 3.39 2.80
CA ARG A 72 -15.71 4.43 1.86
C ARG A 72 -14.65 4.56 0.76
N GLY A 73 -15.11 4.70 -0.48
CA GLY A 73 -14.24 4.82 -1.65
C GLY A 73 -13.82 6.25 -1.95
N VAL A 74 -13.41 6.49 -3.20
CA VAL A 74 -12.82 7.76 -3.69
C VAL A 74 -13.78 8.95 -3.63
N HIS A 75 -15.07 8.70 -3.69
CA HIS A 75 -16.16 9.69 -3.62
C HIS A 75 -17.01 9.52 -2.36
N SER A 76 -16.46 8.87 -1.32
CA SER A 76 -17.15 8.51 -0.08
C SER A 76 -18.31 7.52 -0.26
N GLU A 77 -18.41 6.89 -1.42
CA GLU A 77 -19.37 5.83 -1.70
C GLU A 77 -19.08 4.59 -0.84
N PRO A 78 -20.10 3.84 -0.39
CA PRO A 78 -19.88 2.64 0.40
C PRO A 78 -19.19 1.57 -0.46
N ILE A 79 -18.07 1.04 0.04
CA ILE A 79 -17.32 -0.06 -0.56
C ILE A 79 -17.16 -1.22 0.43
N ILE A 80 -16.72 -2.37 -0.08
CA ILE A 80 -16.21 -3.48 0.73
C ILE A 80 -14.69 -3.50 0.56
N THR A 81 -13.97 -3.62 1.67
CA THR A 81 -12.52 -3.84 1.69
C THR A 81 -12.19 -4.95 2.67
N SER A 82 -10.97 -5.47 2.57
CA SER A 82 -10.43 -6.49 3.45
C SER A 82 -9.20 -5.97 4.19
N GLY A 83 -8.75 -6.76 5.14
CA GLY A 83 -7.54 -6.50 5.89
C GLY A 83 -7.32 -7.57 6.93
N TYR A 84 -6.30 -7.40 7.75
CA TYR A 84 -6.06 -8.28 8.89
C TYR A 84 -5.86 -7.52 10.19
N LEU A 85 -6.36 -8.11 11.27
CA LEU A 85 -6.16 -7.65 12.64
C LEU A 85 -5.24 -8.63 13.37
N LEU A 86 -4.22 -8.10 14.04
CA LEU A 86 -3.32 -8.83 14.90
C LEU A 86 -3.54 -8.43 16.34
N LEU A 87 -3.83 -9.43 17.15
CA LEU A 87 -4.00 -9.30 18.59
C LEU A 87 -2.65 -9.55 19.26
N PRO A 88 -2.05 -8.62 20.03
CA PRO A 88 -0.82 -8.88 20.76
C PRO A 88 -0.95 -10.01 21.78
N LYS A 89 0.19 -10.61 22.15
CA LYS A 89 0.27 -11.49 23.33
C LYS A 89 0.20 -10.65 24.61
N GLY A 90 -0.25 -11.28 25.70
CA GLY A 90 -0.27 -10.67 27.03
C GLY A 90 -1.65 -10.21 27.49
N LYS A 91 -1.70 -9.52 28.65
CA LYS A 91 -2.96 -9.10 29.27
C LYS A 91 -3.49 -7.83 28.59
N VAL A 92 -4.80 -7.78 28.39
CA VAL A 92 -5.49 -6.57 27.92
C VAL A 92 -5.43 -5.49 28.99
N ALA A 93 -4.94 -4.30 28.62
CA ALA A 93 -4.93 -3.15 29.51
C ALA A 93 -6.37 -2.76 29.90
N LYS A 94 -6.56 -2.08 31.04
CA LYS A 94 -7.90 -1.70 31.51
C LYS A 94 -8.69 -0.90 30.47
N GLU A 95 -8.02 -0.03 29.72
CA GLU A 95 -8.63 0.80 28.67
C GLU A 95 -8.75 0.08 27.31
N GLY A 96 -8.35 -1.19 27.22
CA GLY A 96 -8.23 -1.93 25.96
C GLY A 96 -6.86 -1.78 25.32
N TRP A 97 -6.60 -2.53 24.26
CA TRP A 97 -5.35 -2.41 23.51
C TRP A 97 -5.31 -1.11 22.69
N PRO A 98 -4.23 -0.30 22.77
CA PRO A 98 -4.02 0.77 21.82
C PRO A 98 -3.89 0.19 20.42
N ILE A 99 -4.41 0.92 19.43
CA ILE A 99 -4.43 0.48 18.04
C ILE A 99 -3.30 1.14 17.27
N LEU A 100 -2.54 0.34 16.53
CA LEU A 100 -1.65 0.81 15.48
C LEU A 100 -2.25 0.41 14.12
N ALA A 101 -2.72 1.39 13.36
CA ALA A 101 -3.14 1.18 11.98
C ALA A 101 -1.91 1.13 11.07
N TRP A 102 -1.66 -0.02 10.45
CA TRP A 102 -0.56 -0.23 9.50
C TRP A 102 -1.01 0.02 8.07
N ALA A 103 -0.54 1.11 7.48
CA ALA A 103 -0.72 1.46 6.09
C ALA A 103 0.46 0.89 5.25
N HIS A 104 0.21 -0.14 4.46
CA HIS A 104 1.24 -0.85 3.72
C HIS A 104 1.77 -0.05 2.51
N GLY A 105 2.98 -0.41 2.05
CA GLY A 105 3.55 0.13 0.82
C GLY A 105 3.03 -0.56 -0.44
N THR A 106 3.44 -0.09 -1.61
CA THR A 106 2.94 -0.58 -2.89
C THR A 106 3.15 -2.08 -3.09
N THR A 107 2.06 -2.81 -3.35
CA THR A 107 2.09 -4.24 -3.71
C THR A 107 1.62 -4.50 -5.14
N GLY A 108 0.72 -3.68 -5.69
CA GLY A 108 0.14 -3.83 -7.02
C GLY A 108 -1.25 -3.20 -7.12
N VAL A 109 -2.03 -3.59 -8.12
CA VAL A 109 -3.45 -3.20 -8.28
C VAL A 109 -4.38 -4.39 -8.48
N ALA A 110 -3.86 -5.62 -8.50
CA ALA A 110 -4.63 -6.84 -8.66
C ALA A 110 -5.07 -7.39 -7.29
N ASP A 111 -6.13 -8.20 -7.28
CA ASP A 111 -6.67 -8.78 -6.04
C ASP A 111 -5.64 -9.62 -5.28
N THR A 112 -4.78 -10.35 -5.99
CA THR A 112 -3.70 -11.16 -5.42
C THR A 112 -2.62 -10.33 -4.73
N CYS A 113 -2.66 -9.00 -4.85
CA CYS A 113 -1.71 -8.08 -4.24
C CYS A 113 -2.18 -7.53 -2.89
N ALA A 114 -3.37 -7.94 -2.43
CA ALA A 114 -3.86 -7.65 -1.09
C ALA A 114 -2.94 -8.27 -0.02
N PRO A 115 -2.33 -7.48 0.88
CA PRO A 115 -1.48 -8.01 1.95
C PRO A 115 -2.16 -9.02 2.89
N SER A 116 -3.47 -8.95 3.06
CA SER A 116 -4.23 -9.89 3.89
C SER A 116 -4.28 -11.31 3.29
N GLY A 117 -4.16 -11.41 1.96
CA GLY A 117 -4.06 -12.67 1.24
C GLY A 117 -2.63 -13.24 1.16
N ASP A 118 -1.68 -12.73 1.94
CA ASP A 118 -0.31 -13.21 1.94
C ASP A 118 -0.19 -14.69 2.31
N TYR A 119 0.73 -15.39 1.62
CA TYR A 119 1.09 -16.78 1.88
C TYR A 119 2.59 -17.00 1.59
N PRO A 120 3.23 -18.01 2.20
CA PRO A 120 4.64 -18.31 1.95
C PRO A 120 4.95 -18.51 0.46
N GLY A 121 5.91 -17.72 -0.06
CA GLY A 121 6.28 -17.73 -1.48
C GLY A 121 5.35 -16.93 -2.40
N GLY A 122 4.29 -16.32 -1.86
CA GLY A 122 3.39 -15.44 -2.60
C GLY A 122 4.05 -14.12 -3.01
N PRO A 123 3.39 -13.37 -3.92
CA PRO A 123 4.00 -12.20 -4.55
C PRO A 123 4.28 -11.05 -3.58
N VAL A 124 3.49 -10.93 -2.50
CA VAL A 124 3.65 -9.87 -1.49
C VAL A 124 4.49 -10.31 -0.29
N HIS A 125 4.87 -11.60 -0.22
CA HIS A 125 5.42 -12.21 0.99
C HIS A 125 6.75 -11.59 1.43
N VAL A 126 7.65 -11.29 0.48
CA VAL A 126 8.94 -10.66 0.80
C VAL A 126 8.75 -9.30 1.46
N TYR A 127 7.78 -8.53 0.99
CA TYR A 127 7.45 -7.24 1.59
C TYR A 127 6.81 -7.43 2.98
N GLN A 128 5.87 -8.37 3.11
CA GLN A 128 5.22 -8.70 4.37
C GLN A 128 6.20 -9.19 5.43
N GLN A 129 7.25 -9.95 5.07
CA GLN A 129 8.32 -10.34 5.99
C GLN A 129 9.08 -9.13 6.56
N ILE A 130 9.36 -8.11 5.74
CA ILE A 130 10.02 -6.89 6.18
C ILE A 130 9.09 -6.10 7.12
N ALA A 131 7.82 -5.95 6.73
CA ALA A 131 6.82 -5.27 7.56
C ALA A 131 6.57 -5.99 8.88
N ALA A 132 6.47 -7.32 8.87
CA ALA A 132 6.23 -8.14 10.06
C ALA A 132 7.31 -7.98 11.12
N LYS A 133 8.58 -7.80 10.74
CA LYS A 133 9.66 -7.48 11.69
C LYS A 133 9.36 -6.18 12.45
N ALA A 134 8.98 -5.11 11.75
CA ALA A 134 8.61 -3.85 12.39
C ALA A 134 7.32 -3.96 13.21
N LEU A 135 6.31 -4.69 12.73
CA LEU A 135 5.03 -4.84 13.42
C LEU A 135 5.10 -5.75 14.66
N ASN A 136 5.97 -6.77 14.67
CA ASN A 136 6.20 -7.61 15.84
C ASN A 136 6.73 -6.83 17.04
N ALA A 137 7.50 -5.76 16.80
CA ALA A 137 7.96 -4.86 17.84
C ALA A 137 6.79 -4.13 18.52
N TRP A 138 5.75 -3.77 17.77
CA TRP A 138 4.55 -3.11 18.30
C TRP A 138 3.63 -4.07 19.04
N LEU A 139 3.47 -5.28 18.48
CA LEU A 139 2.76 -6.36 19.16
C LEU A 139 3.42 -6.70 20.51
N ALA A 140 4.75 -6.73 20.58
CA ALA A 140 5.48 -6.94 21.83
C ALA A 140 5.24 -5.83 22.87
N ARG A 141 4.94 -4.61 22.41
CA ARG A 141 4.60 -3.45 23.24
C ARG A 141 3.11 -3.37 23.59
N GLY A 142 2.32 -4.37 23.19
CA GLY A 142 0.90 -4.47 23.53
C GLY A 142 -0.05 -3.69 22.61
N TYR A 143 0.41 -3.29 21.42
CA TYR A 143 -0.44 -2.66 20.41
C TYR A 143 -1.18 -3.70 19.57
N ALA A 144 -2.50 -3.55 19.43
CA ALA A 144 -3.26 -4.23 18.40
C ALA A 144 -2.92 -3.62 17.05
N VAL A 145 -2.62 -4.44 16.04
CA VAL A 145 -2.28 -3.95 14.70
C VAL A 145 -3.43 -4.24 13.75
N ILE A 146 -4.02 -3.19 13.17
CA ILE A 146 -5.00 -3.33 12.08
C ILE A 146 -4.37 -2.90 10.76
N ALA A 147 -4.40 -3.77 9.76
CA ALA A 147 -3.76 -3.56 8.46
C ALA A 147 -4.79 -3.71 7.33
N PRO A 148 -5.37 -2.61 6.82
CA PRO A 148 -6.26 -2.66 5.66
C PRO A 148 -5.51 -3.00 4.38
N ASP A 149 -6.18 -3.63 3.42
CA ASP A 149 -5.64 -3.87 2.07
C ASP A 149 -5.80 -2.68 1.13
N TYR A 150 -6.58 -1.66 1.51
CA TYR A 150 -7.07 -0.58 0.64
C TYR A 150 -8.21 -0.99 -0.31
N GLN A 151 -8.88 0.02 -0.88
CA GLN A 151 -9.95 -0.15 -1.85
C GLN A 151 -9.42 -0.93 -3.06
N GLY A 152 -10.20 -1.92 -3.53
CA GLY A 152 -9.94 -2.66 -4.77
C GLY A 152 -8.73 -3.61 -4.72
N LEU A 153 -8.18 -3.88 -3.54
CA LEU A 153 -7.20 -4.93 -3.34
C LEU A 153 -7.89 -6.07 -2.57
N GLY A 154 -8.10 -7.20 -3.26
CA GLY A 154 -8.71 -8.40 -2.69
C GLY A 154 -10.24 -8.33 -2.61
N THR A 155 -10.82 -7.23 -3.05
CA THR A 155 -12.26 -6.96 -3.06
C THR A 155 -12.69 -6.27 -4.35
N PRO A 156 -13.99 -6.28 -4.70
CA PRO A 156 -14.46 -5.73 -5.98
C PRO A 156 -14.06 -4.27 -6.21
N GLY A 157 -13.64 -3.97 -7.45
CA GLY A 157 -13.27 -2.61 -7.90
C GLY A 157 -11.80 -2.53 -8.30
N GLY A 158 -11.38 -1.35 -8.79
CA GLY A 158 -9.96 -1.08 -9.04
C GLY A 158 -9.29 -0.42 -7.83
N HIS A 159 -8.00 -0.65 -7.62
CA HIS A 159 -7.23 0.03 -6.57
C HIS A 159 -6.87 1.46 -6.99
N PRO A 160 -7.43 2.52 -6.37
CA PRO A 160 -7.11 3.91 -6.70
C PRO A 160 -5.77 4.31 -6.06
N TYR A 161 -4.68 3.75 -6.58
CA TYR A 161 -3.33 3.91 -6.04
C TYR A 161 -2.98 5.39 -5.80
N MET A 162 -2.47 5.67 -4.59
CA MET A 162 -2.13 7.02 -4.10
C MET A 162 -3.30 8.01 -3.97
N ASN A 163 -4.55 7.62 -4.22
CA ASN A 163 -5.69 8.50 -3.98
C ASN A 163 -5.81 8.82 -2.48
N ALA A 164 -5.70 10.11 -2.14
CA ALA A 164 -5.59 10.51 -0.74
C ALA A 164 -6.86 10.19 0.06
N GLU A 165 -8.04 10.51 -0.47
CA GLU A 165 -9.32 10.30 0.24
C GLU A 165 -9.62 8.81 0.45
N SER A 166 -9.44 7.97 -0.59
CA SER A 166 -9.65 6.53 -0.45
C SER A 166 -8.70 5.90 0.58
N GLN A 167 -7.43 6.30 0.60
CA GLN A 167 -6.46 5.82 1.60
C GLN A 167 -6.81 6.28 3.02
N LEU A 168 -7.28 7.52 3.19
CA LEU A 168 -7.79 8.01 4.47
C LEU A 168 -8.94 7.14 4.98
N HIS A 169 -9.97 6.97 4.14
CA HIS A 169 -11.17 6.21 4.49
C HIS A 169 -10.85 4.77 4.84
N THR A 170 -10.09 4.07 4.00
CA THR A 170 -9.76 2.66 4.21
C THR A 170 -8.97 2.42 5.50
N VAL A 171 -8.05 3.32 5.86
CA VAL A 171 -7.30 3.25 7.12
C VAL A 171 -8.18 3.56 8.33
N VAL A 172 -8.92 4.67 8.31
CA VAL A 172 -9.74 5.10 9.44
C VAL A 172 -10.90 4.12 9.69
N ASP A 173 -11.52 3.62 8.63
CA ASP A 173 -12.61 2.65 8.74
C ASP A 173 -12.12 1.27 9.21
N ALA A 174 -10.85 0.92 8.96
CA ALA A 174 -10.24 -0.27 9.57
C ALA A 174 -10.17 -0.13 11.10
N VAL A 175 -9.80 1.05 11.60
CA VAL A 175 -9.81 1.35 13.04
C VAL A 175 -11.24 1.25 13.58
N ARG A 176 -12.25 1.77 12.88
CA ARG A 176 -13.66 1.55 13.25
C ARG A 176 -14.00 0.06 13.34
N ALA A 177 -13.53 -0.74 12.39
CA ALA A 177 -13.78 -2.18 12.32
C ALA A 177 -13.30 -2.95 13.56
N THR A 178 -12.15 -2.60 14.14
CA THR A 178 -11.67 -3.25 15.37
C THR A 178 -12.69 -3.10 16.51
N HIS A 179 -13.34 -1.94 16.63
CA HIS A 179 -14.33 -1.65 17.65
C HIS A 179 -15.68 -2.35 17.45
N TYR A 180 -15.90 -3.02 16.31
CA TYR A 180 -17.05 -3.91 16.11
C TYR A 180 -16.81 -5.32 16.66
N MET A 181 -15.57 -5.71 16.96
CA MET A 181 -15.24 -7.01 17.57
C MET A 181 -15.47 -6.98 19.09
N LYS A 182 -16.73 -7.00 19.51
CA LYS A 182 -17.18 -6.75 20.91
C LYS A 182 -16.63 -7.71 21.96
N GLN A 183 -16.15 -8.88 21.55
CA GLN A 183 -15.47 -9.83 22.43
C GLN A 183 -14.06 -9.38 22.86
N TYR A 184 -13.51 -8.38 22.17
CA TYR A 184 -12.23 -7.75 22.51
C TYR A 184 -12.43 -6.31 22.94
N LYS A 185 -11.49 -5.81 23.76
CA LYS A 185 -11.49 -4.41 24.22
C LYS A 185 -10.33 -3.67 23.58
N PHE A 186 -10.65 -2.66 22.77
CA PHE A 186 -9.69 -1.76 22.15
C PHE A 186 -9.83 -0.36 22.75
N SER A 187 -8.69 0.31 22.92
CA SER A 187 -8.63 1.70 23.33
C SER A 187 -9.10 2.61 22.20
N LYS A 188 -9.65 3.76 22.55
CA LYS A 188 -9.93 4.83 21.59
C LYS A 188 -8.66 5.54 21.11
N ASN A 189 -7.54 5.39 21.82
CA ASN A 189 -6.26 5.92 21.40
C ASN A 189 -5.67 5.06 20.29
N TRP A 190 -5.31 5.69 19.19
CA TRP A 190 -4.71 5.00 18.06
C TRP A 190 -3.64 5.85 17.38
N TYR A 191 -2.78 5.16 16.65
CA TYR A 191 -1.71 5.73 15.84
C TYR A 191 -1.81 5.16 14.43
N VAL A 192 -1.34 5.92 13.43
CA VAL A 192 -1.14 5.42 12.08
C VAL A 192 0.35 5.33 11.79
N MET A 193 0.79 4.20 11.24
CA MET A 193 2.15 4.01 10.76
C MET A 193 2.07 3.46 9.34
N GLY A 194 2.87 4.00 8.44
CA GLY A 194 2.87 3.50 7.07
C GLY A 194 4.15 3.78 6.32
N HIS A 195 4.34 3.05 5.23
CA HIS A 195 5.58 3.05 4.47
C HIS A 195 5.37 3.25 2.97
N SER A 196 6.21 4.04 2.30
CA SER A 196 6.12 4.30 0.85
C SER A 196 4.76 4.90 0.47
N GLN A 197 3.93 4.22 -0.33
CA GLN A 197 2.50 4.54 -0.50
C GLN A 197 1.78 4.75 0.85
N GLY A 198 1.91 3.78 1.76
CA GLY A 198 1.32 3.87 3.08
C GLY A 198 1.90 5.00 3.94
N GLY A 199 3.12 5.45 3.63
CA GLY A 199 3.68 6.66 4.23
C GLY A 199 2.89 7.90 3.83
N ALA A 200 2.51 8.02 2.56
CA ALA A 200 1.62 9.06 2.06
C ALA A 200 0.21 8.93 2.66
N ALA A 201 -0.32 7.71 2.78
CA ALA A 201 -1.59 7.45 3.48
C ALA A 201 -1.55 7.94 4.93
N SER A 202 -0.47 7.65 5.68
CA SER A 202 -0.26 8.16 7.04
C SER A 202 -0.24 9.68 7.09
N LEU A 203 0.31 10.37 6.08
CA LEU A 203 0.28 11.84 6.02
C LEU A 203 -1.14 12.38 5.82
N LYS A 204 -1.96 11.73 4.98
CA LYS A 204 -3.37 12.12 4.83
C LYS A 204 -4.16 11.86 6.09
N VAL A 205 -3.95 10.71 6.75
CA VAL A 205 -4.54 10.41 8.05
C VAL A 205 -4.08 11.41 9.10
N ALA A 206 -2.81 11.83 9.10
CA ALA A 206 -2.33 12.88 9.99
C ALA A 206 -3.03 14.23 9.76
N ALA A 207 -3.41 14.53 8.52
CA ALA A 207 -4.09 15.77 8.16
C ALA A 207 -5.55 15.76 8.61
N ASP A 208 -6.29 14.71 8.26
CA ASP A 208 -7.76 14.71 8.33
C ASP A 208 -8.37 13.60 9.19
N GLY A 209 -7.58 12.61 9.63
CA GLY A 209 -8.07 11.40 10.32
C GLY A 209 -8.80 11.69 11.64
N GLN A 210 -8.35 12.65 12.44
CA GLN A 210 -9.04 13.03 13.68
C GLN A 210 -10.39 13.70 13.40
N LYS A 211 -10.49 14.47 12.30
CA LYS A 211 -11.75 15.10 11.88
C LYS A 211 -12.69 14.07 11.27
N ASP A 212 -12.16 13.09 10.55
CA ASP A 212 -12.94 12.01 9.93
C ASP A 212 -13.49 11.02 10.96
N ALA A 213 -12.72 10.69 12.01
CA ALA A 213 -13.15 9.84 13.13
C ALA A 213 -13.08 10.56 14.49
N PRO A 214 -13.96 11.54 14.75
CA PRO A 214 -14.00 12.27 16.01
C PRO A 214 -14.37 11.40 17.22
N GLU A 215 -14.88 10.18 17.01
CA GLU A 215 -15.20 9.22 18.04
C GLU A 215 -13.96 8.54 18.69
N PHE A 216 -12.79 8.68 18.05
CA PHE A 216 -11.50 8.15 18.49
C PHE A 216 -10.47 9.26 18.69
N ASN A 217 -9.33 8.90 19.28
CA ASN A 217 -8.23 9.80 19.56
C ASN A 217 -7.03 9.41 18.71
N LEU A 218 -6.88 10.03 17.53
CA LEU A 218 -5.68 9.89 16.72
C LEU A 218 -4.54 10.63 17.44
N ARG A 219 -3.62 9.87 18.04
CA ARG A 219 -2.56 10.42 18.89
C ARG A 219 -1.37 10.92 18.08
N GLY A 220 -1.06 10.28 16.96
CA GLY A 220 0.04 10.68 16.10
C GLY A 220 0.14 9.82 14.85
N ALA A 221 0.97 10.28 13.91
CA ALA A 221 1.21 9.62 12.64
C ALA A 221 2.70 9.40 12.40
N ILE A 222 3.03 8.27 11.79
CA ILE A 222 4.39 7.88 11.42
C ILE A 222 4.44 7.58 9.93
N ALA A 223 5.20 8.38 9.20
CA ALA A 223 5.40 8.28 7.76
C ALA A 223 6.83 7.82 7.46
N LEU A 224 6.97 6.58 7.01
CA LEU A 224 8.25 5.96 6.67
C LEU A 224 8.43 6.03 5.14
N ALA A 225 9.45 6.76 4.69
CA ALA A 225 9.72 7.05 3.28
C ALA A 225 8.46 7.42 2.47
N PRO A 226 7.68 8.45 2.87
CA PRO A 226 6.41 8.77 2.21
C PRO A 226 6.63 9.22 0.76
N GLY A 227 6.04 8.51 -0.19
CA GLY A 227 6.07 8.88 -1.61
C GLY A 227 5.10 10.00 -1.96
N GLY A 228 5.21 10.55 -3.18
CA GLY A 228 4.18 11.43 -3.74
C GLY A 228 4.36 12.93 -3.49
N TYR A 229 5.57 13.41 -3.18
CA TYR A 229 5.86 14.85 -3.29
C TYR A 229 5.90 15.24 -4.77
N GLN A 230 5.11 16.24 -5.18
CA GLN A 230 4.92 16.61 -6.59
C GLN A 230 4.62 15.38 -7.46
N TYR A 231 3.58 14.64 -7.08
CA TYR A 231 3.29 13.32 -7.60
C TYR A 231 3.10 13.29 -9.13
N GLU A 232 2.67 14.41 -9.74
CA GLU A 232 2.62 14.56 -11.20
C GLU A 232 3.96 14.35 -11.90
N GLY A 233 5.07 14.59 -11.19
CA GLY A 233 6.43 14.49 -11.71
C GLY A 233 6.78 13.09 -12.21
N ILE A 234 6.08 12.04 -11.76
CA ILE A 234 6.29 10.69 -12.31
C ILE A 234 5.84 10.57 -13.76
N ALA A 235 4.69 11.16 -14.12
CA ALA A 235 4.20 11.17 -15.49
C ALA A 235 5.07 12.07 -16.37
N GLU A 236 5.53 13.21 -15.83
CA GLU A 236 6.46 14.11 -16.52
C GLU A 236 7.82 13.46 -16.76
N TYR A 237 8.36 12.74 -15.77
CA TYR A 237 9.60 11.98 -15.92
C TYR A 237 9.46 10.95 -17.05
N VAL A 238 8.40 10.14 -17.03
CA VAL A 238 8.17 9.11 -18.06
C VAL A 238 7.93 9.73 -19.44
N ALA A 239 7.27 10.88 -19.53
CA ALA A 239 7.06 11.59 -20.80
C ALA A 239 8.34 12.15 -21.41
N ASN A 240 9.27 12.60 -20.56
CA ASN A 240 10.51 13.25 -20.99
C ASN A 240 11.72 12.30 -21.12
N ASN A 241 11.56 11.01 -20.80
CA ASN A 241 12.63 10.02 -20.84
C ASN A 241 12.26 8.82 -21.73
N SER A 242 12.96 8.66 -22.84
CA SER A 242 12.81 7.52 -23.77
C SER A 242 13.60 6.27 -23.36
N LYS A 243 14.24 6.28 -22.19
CA LYS A 243 15.02 5.15 -21.66
C LYS A 243 14.78 4.97 -20.18
N ILE A 244 13.52 4.78 -19.80
CA ILE A 244 13.18 4.42 -18.43
C ILE A 244 13.75 3.05 -18.08
N THR A 245 14.01 2.80 -16.80
CA THR A 245 14.47 1.48 -16.34
C THR A 245 13.32 0.47 -16.35
N THR A 246 13.65 -0.83 -16.28
CA THR A 246 12.66 -1.91 -16.11
C THR A 246 11.84 -1.73 -14.84
N ASP A 247 12.45 -1.24 -13.75
CA ASP A 247 11.72 -0.96 -12.50
C ASP A 247 10.66 0.13 -12.68
N VAL A 248 11.00 1.22 -13.39
CA VAL A 248 10.02 2.28 -13.70
C VAL A 248 8.92 1.73 -14.60
N ALA A 249 9.27 0.94 -15.62
CA ALA A 249 8.30 0.33 -16.53
C ALA A 249 7.38 -0.68 -15.83
N ALA A 250 7.86 -1.42 -14.83
CA ALA A 250 7.07 -2.33 -14.01
C ALA A 250 6.16 -1.59 -13.01
N PHE A 251 6.61 -0.43 -12.50
CA PHE A 251 5.87 0.36 -11.51
C PHE A 251 4.82 1.28 -12.13
N PHE A 252 5.12 1.95 -13.25
CA PHE A 252 4.24 2.96 -13.85
C PHE A 252 2.81 2.50 -14.19
N PRO A 253 2.54 1.23 -14.56
CA PRO A 253 1.18 0.72 -14.69
C PRO A 253 0.31 0.95 -13.46
N ILE A 254 0.88 0.84 -12.26
CA ILE A 254 0.15 1.00 -10.99
C ILE A 254 -0.36 2.44 -10.84
N VAL A 255 0.44 3.42 -11.26
CA VAL A 255 0.05 4.84 -11.24
C VAL A 255 -1.10 5.10 -12.20
N LEU A 256 -0.99 4.56 -13.42
CA LEU A 256 -1.97 4.73 -14.48
C LEU A 256 -3.30 4.03 -14.16
N LEU A 257 -3.25 2.79 -13.69
CA LEU A 257 -4.43 2.00 -13.28
C LEU A 257 -5.06 2.57 -12.01
N GLY A 258 -4.27 3.17 -11.11
CA GLY A 258 -4.79 3.91 -9.96
C GLY A 258 -5.56 5.16 -10.34
N ALA A 259 -5.07 5.91 -11.35
CA ALA A 259 -5.79 7.05 -11.89
C ALA A 259 -7.11 6.63 -12.56
N GLU A 260 -7.10 5.55 -13.35
CA GLU A 260 -8.31 4.97 -13.96
C GLU A 260 -9.34 4.52 -12.91
N ALA A 261 -8.87 3.87 -11.83
CA ALA A 261 -9.74 3.40 -10.77
C ALA A 261 -10.43 4.54 -10.00
N ALA A 262 -9.81 5.72 -9.94
CA ALA A 262 -10.39 6.90 -9.31
C ALA A 262 -11.23 7.77 -10.28
N ASP A 263 -10.88 7.80 -11.56
CA ASP A 263 -11.60 8.50 -12.62
C ASP A 263 -11.51 7.68 -13.92
N PRO A 264 -12.58 6.97 -14.32
CA PRO A 264 -12.60 6.16 -15.54
C PRO A 264 -12.30 6.94 -16.83
N ASN A 265 -12.39 8.28 -16.83
CA ASN A 265 -11.99 9.10 -17.98
C ASN A 265 -10.47 9.13 -18.18
N LEU A 266 -9.68 8.77 -17.15
CA LEU A 266 -8.22 8.65 -17.21
C LEU A 266 -7.78 7.25 -17.70
N ASN A 267 -8.54 6.64 -18.61
CA ASN A 267 -8.23 5.31 -19.15
C ASN A 267 -6.83 5.28 -19.82
N PRO A 268 -5.87 4.49 -19.30
CA PRO A 268 -4.50 4.52 -19.76
C PRO A 268 -4.30 3.88 -21.14
N THR A 269 -5.24 3.05 -21.60
CA THR A 269 -5.23 2.49 -22.97
C THR A 269 -5.30 3.59 -24.03
N ASN A 270 -5.89 4.74 -23.69
CA ASN A 270 -5.91 5.91 -24.56
C ASN A 270 -4.58 6.67 -24.55
N LEU A 271 -3.77 6.53 -23.50
CA LEU A 271 -2.56 7.31 -23.27
C LEU A 271 -1.28 6.62 -23.75
N VAL A 272 -1.16 5.31 -23.55
CA VAL A 272 0.10 4.59 -23.73
C VAL A 272 0.25 3.96 -25.11
N ASN A 273 1.49 3.75 -25.54
CA ASN A 273 1.78 3.01 -26.77
C ASN A 273 1.47 1.50 -26.62
N PRO A 274 1.46 0.72 -27.72
CA PRO A 274 1.13 -0.71 -27.65
C PRO A 274 2.06 -1.56 -26.77
N GLU A 275 3.35 -1.23 -26.71
CA GLU A 275 4.34 -1.97 -25.89
C GLU A 275 4.03 -1.81 -24.40
N MET A 276 3.81 -0.58 -23.94
CA MET A 276 3.36 -0.30 -22.58
C MET A 276 1.95 -0.85 -22.32
N GLY A 277 1.09 -0.90 -23.34
CA GLY A 277 -0.23 -1.52 -23.26
C GLY A 277 -0.18 -3.00 -22.85
N GLN A 278 0.84 -3.74 -23.27
CA GLN A 278 1.05 -5.12 -22.83
C GLN A 278 1.42 -5.19 -21.34
N ILE A 279 2.29 -4.30 -20.88
CA ILE A 279 2.70 -4.23 -19.47
C ILE A 279 1.51 -3.83 -18.56
N LEU A 280 0.68 -2.89 -19.01
CA LEU A 280 -0.58 -2.55 -18.32
C LEU A 280 -1.48 -3.78 -18.14
N ASN A 281 -1.63 -4.62 -19.16
CA ASN A 281 -2.44 -5.83 -19.07
C ASN A 281 -1.88 -6.83 -18.06
N TYR A 282 -0.56 -7.00 -17.99
CA TYR A 282 0.06 -7.82 -16.94
C TYR A 282 -0.22 -7.24 -15.55
N ALA A 283 -0.09 -5.92 -15.38
CA ALA A 283 -0.33 -5.28 -14.08
C ALA A 283 -1.76 -5.42 -13.54
N ARG A 284 -2.76 -5.65 -14.40
CA ARG A 284 -4.14 -5.94 -13.96
C ARG A 284 -4.30 -7.30 -13.26
N SER A 285 -3.34 -8.21 -13.41
CA SER A 285 -3.43 -9.58 -12.87
C SER A 285 -2.21 -10.00 -12.05
N ARG A 286 -1.18 -9.16 -11.97
CA ARG A 286 0.11 -9.47 -11.33
C ARG A 286 0.56 -8.36 -10.41
N CYS A 287 1.28 -8.74 -9.38
CA CYS A 287 1.81 -7.79 -8.40
C CYS A 287 3.12 -7.16 -8.85
N LEU A 288 3.48 -6.06 -8.19
CA LEU A 288 4.67 -5.28 -8.54
C LEU A 288 5.95 -6.14 -8.55
N SER A 289 6.12 -7.01 -7.54
CA SER A 289 7.28 -7.89 -7.42
C SER A 289 7.40 -8.87 -8.58
N GLU A 290 6.27 -9.39 -9.07
CA GLU A 290 6.23 -10.27 -10.24
C GLU A 290 6.57 -9.50 -11.51
N LEU A 291 5.99 -8.31 -11.69
CA LEU A 291 6.31 -7.45 -12.83
C LEU A 291 7.80 -7.09 -12.88
N GLN A 292 8.39 -6.73 -11.73
CA GLN A 292 9.82 -6.45 -11.62
C GLN A 292 10.68 -7.67 -11.94
N THR A 293 10.23 -8.86 -11.55
CA THR A 293 10.96 -10.11 -11.82
C THR A 293 10.88 -10.50 -13.30
N ASP A 294 9.70 -10.33 -13.91
CA ASP A 294 9.40 -10.90 -15.22
C ASP A 294 9.73 -9.96 -16.37
N LEU A 295 9.66 -8.65 -16.15
CA LEU A 295 9.95 -7.66 -17.19
C LEU A 295 11.45 -7.59 -17.49
N LYS A 296 11.84 -8.11 -18.65
CA LYS A 296 13.26 -8.16 -19.07
C LYS A 296 13.74 -6.92 -19.82
N ALA A 297 12.82 -6.12 -20.34
CA ALA A 297 13.12 -4.90 -21.08
C ALA A 297 12.06 -3.83 -20.81
N ALA A 298 12.49 -2.58 -20.72
CA ALA A 298 11.59 -1.44 -20.65
C ALA A 298 11.23 -0.97 -22.06
N PRO A 299 10.03 -0.39 -22.25
CA PRO A 299 9.65 0.15 -23.55
C PRO A 299 10.46 1.40 -23.90
N ASN A 300 10.74 1.60 -25.19
CA ASN A 300 11.52 2.76 -25.67
C ASN A 300 10.76 4.08 -25.50
N THR A 301 9.43 4.04 -25.54
CA THR A 301 8.57 5.15 -25.16
C THR A 301 7.40 4.58 -24.38
N VAL A 302 6.76 5.38 -23.53
CA VAL A 302 5.58 4.92 -22.79
C VAL A 302 4.30 5.45 -23.42
N PHE A 303 4.27 6.75 -23.70
CA PHE A 303 3.08 7.43 -24.19
C PHE A 303 2.96 7.39 -25.71
N LYS A 304 1.73 7.49 -26.22
CA LYS A 304 1.48 7.74 -27.64
C LYS A 304 2.03 9.12 -28.04
N PRO A 305 2.50 9.29 -29.28
CA PRO A 305 2.96 10.59 -29.76
C PRO A 305 1.86 11.67 -29.62
N ASN A 306 2.25 12.88 -29.22
CA ASN A 306 1.38 14.07 -29.13
C ASN A 306 0.14 13.91 -28.21
N ILE A 307 0.15 12.96 -27.28
CA ILE A 307 -0.96 12.79 -26.33
C ILE A 307 -1.02 13.94 -25.33
N ASN A 308 -2.24 14.38 -25.00
CA ASN A 308 -2.44 15.36 -23.93
C ASN A 308 -2.40 14.68 -22.56
N LEU A 309 -1.32 14.90 -21.79
CA LEU A 309 -1.15 14.37 -20.44
C LEU A 309 -1.74 15.27 -19.34
N GLN A 310 -2.25 16.45 -19.68
CA GLN A 310 -2.74 17.42 -18.71
C GLN A 310 -3.84 16.88 -17.78
N PRO A 311 -4.84 16.08 -18.25
CA PRO A 311 -5.82 15.48 -17.34
C PRO A 311 -5.17 14.56 -16.30
N LEU A 312 -4.20 13.73 -16.70
CA LEU A 312 -3.47 12.84 -15.81
C LEU A 312 -2.62 13.62 -14.82
N THR A 313 -1.79 14.56 -15.28
CA THR A 313 -0.92 15.34 -14.38
C THR A 313 -1.72 16.20 -13.41
N ASN A 314 -2.84 16.78 -13.84
CA ASN A 314 -3.76 17.51 -12.96
C ASN A 314 -4.37 16.61 -11.88
N TYR A 315 -4.72 15.37 -12.22
CA TYR A 315 -5.21 14.40 -11.23
C TYR A 315 -4.11 14.04 -10.23
N LEU A 316 -2.92 13.66 -10.71
CA LEU A 316 -1.80 13.24 -9.87
C LEU A 316 -1.39 14.36 -8.90
N LYS A 317 -1.33 15.60 -9.38
CA LYS A 317 -1.02 16.79 -8.58
C LYS A 317 -1.96 17.01 -7.38
N LYS A 318 -3.23 16.62 -7.50
CA LYS A 318 -4.18 16.69 -6.38
C LYS A 318 -3.85 15.70 -5.28
N GLN A 319 -3.22 14.57 -5.62
CA GLN A 319 -2.87 13.52 -4.66
C GLN A 319 -1.52 13.77 -3.95
N SER A 320 -0.79 14.81 -4.36
CA SER A 320 0.55 15.06 -3.86
C SER A 320 0.57 15.40 -2.36
N ILE A 321 1.59 14.90 -1.65
CA ILE A 321 1.67 14.99 -0.18
C ILE A 321 1.82 16.42 0.31
N GLU A 322 2.33 17.35 -0.50
CA GLU A 322 2.43 18.76 -0.14
C GLU A 322 1.07 19.44 0.10
N ASN A 323 -0.02 18.81 -0.33
CA ASN A 323 -1.38 19.28 -0.05
C ASN A 323 -1.86 18.87 1.35
N MET A 324 -1.16 17.95 2.02
CA MET A 324 -1.53 17.39 3.32
C MET A 324 -0.86 18.21 4.43
N THR A 325 -1.63 18.65 5.42
CA THR A 325 -1.08 19.38 6.57
C THR A 325 -1.48 18.67 7.85
N PRO A 326 -0.53 18.11 8.61
CA PRO A 326 -0.85 17.33 9.80
C PRO A 326 -1.55 18.19 10.86
N THR A 327 -2.55 17.60 11.51
CA THR A 327 -3.28 18.16 12.66
C THR A 327 -2.92 17.46 13.97
N VAL A 328 -2.17 16.35 13.90
CA VAL A 328 -1.61 15.59 15.02
C VAL A 328 -0.07 15.55 14.93
N PRO A 329 0.64 15.21 16.01
CA PRO A 329 2.09 14.98 15.96
C PRO A 329 2.49 14.02 14.82
N LEU A 330 3.53 14.40 14.08
CA LEU A 330 4.01 13.64 12.92
C LEU A 330 5.50 13.28 13.08
N LEU A 331 5.83 12.00 12.92
CA LEU A 331 7.19 11.54 12.69
C LEU A 331 7.37 11.15 11.21
N ILE A 332 8.39 11.69 10.57
CA ILE A 332 8.83 11.31 9.23
C ILE A 332 10.20 10.66 9.34
N VAL A 333 10.37 9.47 8.77
CA VAL A 333 11.69 8.81 8.67
C VAL A 333 12.01 8.49 7.22
N GLN A 334 13.20 8.84 6.75
CA GLN A 334 13.56 8.74 5.34
C GLN A 334 15.02 8.29 5.17
N GLY A 335 15.28 7.32 4.29
CA GLY A 335 16.66 6.96 3.91
C GLY A 335 17.30 8.04 3.04
N GLU A 336 18.55 8.43 3.31
CA GLU A 336 19.28 9.43 2.52
C GLU A 336 19.67 8.95 1.11
N LYS A 337 19.73 7.63 0.90
CA LYS A 337 20.09 6.99 -0.38
C LYS A 337 18.91 6.27 -1.01
N ASP A 338 17.70 6.58 -0.57
CA ASP A 338 16.48 6.10 -1.19
C ASP A 338 16.43 6.42 -2.69
N GLN A 339 16.33 5.37 -3.51
CA GLN A 339 16.26 5.46 -4.98
C GLN A 339 14.82 5.37 -5.51
N LEU A 340 13.84 5.11 -4.64
CA LEU A 340 12.43 4.93 -5.01
C LEU A 340 11.60 6.15 -4.61
N VAL A 341 11.90 6.75 -3.46
CA VAL A 341 11.32 8.02 -3.00
C VAL A 341 12.45 9.01 -2.77
N ASP A 342 12.44 10.09 -3.55
CA ASP A 342 13.50 11.10 -3.47
C ASP A 342 13.48 11.81 -2.11
N TYR A 343 14.56 11.62 -1.34
CA TYR A 343 14.80 12.28 -0.07
C TYR A 343 14.52 13.79 -0.11
N ARG A 344 14.87 14.46 -1.21
CA ARG A 344 14.69 15.91 -1.38
C ARG A 344 13.23 16.31 -1.34
N GLY A 345 12.35 15.49 -1.93
CA GLY A 345 10.91 15.72 -1.90
C GLY A 345 10.34 15.59 -0.48
N THR A 346 10.70 14.53 0.23
CA THR A 346 10.31 14.33 1.64
C THR A 346 10.83 15.47 2.54
N TYR A 347 12.08 15.91 2.33
CA TYR A 347 12.65 17.03 3.07
C TYR A 347 11.96 18.36 2.75
N ALA A 348 11.61 18.62 1.49
CA ALA A 348 10.85 19.80 1.10
C ALA A 348 9.44 19.82 1.70
N TYR A 349 8.75 18.68 1.76
CA TYR A 349 7.50 18.52 2.50
C TYR A 349 7.69 18.87 3.98
N TYR A 350 8.70 18.30 4.64
CA TYR A 350 9.02 18.59 6.04
C TYR A 350 9.24 20.11 6.28
N GLN A 351 10.02 20.77 5.43
CA GLN A 351 10.24 22.22 5.52
C GLN A 351 8.93 23.02 5.39
N LYS A 352 8.02 22.60 4.51
CA LYS A 352 6.68 23.21 4.37
C LYS A 352 5.86 23.06 5.65
N ILE A 353 5.93 21.91 6.31
CA ILE A 353 5.24 21.67 7.58
C ILE A 353 5.84 22.52 8.71
N CYS A 354 7.17 22.64 8.76
CA CYS A 354 7.85 23.54 9.70
C CYS A 354 7.44 25.00 9.54
N ALA A 355 7.33 25.49 8.30
CA ALA A 355 6.85 26.86 8.04
C ALA A 355 5.42 27.10 8.54
N LYS A 356 4.61 26.04 8.67
CA LYS A 356 3.25 26.09 9.23
C LYS A 356 3.20 25.90 10.75
N GLN A 357 4.36 25.81 11.41
CA GLN A 357 4.48 25.63 12.87
C GLN A 357 3.71 24.40 13.40
N LYS A 358 3.63 23.34 12.60
CA LYS A 358 3.00 22.07 13.02
C LYS A 358 4.02 21.18 13.73
N PRO A 359 3.61 20.36 14.71
CA PRO A 359 4.50 19.44 15.42
C PRO A 359 4.97 18.33 14.48
N VAL A 360 6.22 18.40 14.04
CA VAL A 360 6.83 17.42 13.14
C VAL A 360 8.27 17.13 13.54
N ALA A 361 8.61 15.84 13.58
CA ALA A 361 9.97 15.34 13.64
C ALA A 361 10.36 14.71 12.31
N PHE A 362 11.56 15.02 11.82
CA PHE A 362 12.14 14.42 10.63
C PHE A 362 13.45 13.74 11.00
N HIS A 363 13.57 12.46 10.66
CA HIS A 363 14.75 11.67 10.94
C HIS A 363 15.32 11.07 9.63
N PRO A 364 16.46 11.58 9.13
CA PRO A 364 17.17 10.95 8.04
C PRO A 364 17.92 9.71 8.54
N ILE A 365 17.83 8.59 7.82
CA ILE A 365 18.68 7.43 8.04
C ILE A 365 19.90 7.57 7.16
N LYS A 366 21.05 7.81 7.80
CA LYS A 366 22.34 8.00 7.13
C LYS A 366 22.67 6.78 6.26
N ASN A 367 22.96 7.02 4.99
CA ASN A 367 23.19 5.96 3.98
C ASN A 367 22.03 4.97 3.78
N GLY A 368 20.86 5.19 4.39
CA GLY A 368 19.75 4.26 4.35
C GLY A 368 19.07 4.20 2.99
N ASP A 369 18.65 3.00 2.61
CA ASP A 369 17.82 2.74 1.43
C ASP A 369 16.33 3.04 1.69
N HIS A 370 15.48 2.76 0.69
CA HIS A 370 14.04 2.96 0.78
C HIS A 370 13.38 2.19 1.95
N ARG A 371 13.81 0.94 2.16
CA ARG A 371 13.25 0.02 3.15
C ARG A 371 13.90 0.17 4.52
N ASP A 372 15.03 0.84 4.63
CA ASP A 372 15.68 1.10 5.92
C ASP A 372 14.84 2.00 6.83
N SER A 373 14.01 2.88 6.25
CA SER A 373 12.97 3.60 6.99
C SER A 373 12.03 2.67 7.76
N LEU A 374 11.82 1.44 7.27
CA LEU A 374 11.03 0.42 7.96
C LEU A 374 11.89 -0.49 8.85
N ARG A 375 13.10 -0.85 8.41
CA ARG A 375 13.98 -1.79 9.13
C ARG A 375 14.63 -1.20 10.39
N GLN A 376 14.93 0.10 10.39
CA GLN A 376 15.83 0.71 11.39
C GLN A 376 15.12 1.71 12.34
N SER A 377 13.80 1.86 12.22
CA SER A 377 13.07 2.94 12.89
C SER A 377 12.39 2.55 14.20
N GLU A 378 12.47 1.29 14.62
CA GLU A 378 11.73 0.80 15.80
C GLU A 378 11.92 1.69 17.03
N PHE A 379 13.17 1.97 17.41
CA PHE A 379 13.49 2.77 18.58
C PHE A 379 13.03 4.24 18.44
N LEU A 380 13.17 4.80 17.24
CA LEU A 380 12.76 6.18 16.94
C LEU A 380 11.24 6.33 17.09
N ILE A 381 10.49 5.40 16.51
CA ILE A 381 9.03 5.38 16.59
C ILE A 381 8.59 5.15 18.04
N GLY A 382 9.25 4.25 18.78
CA GLY A 382 8.98 4.04 20.22
C GLY A 382 9.18 5.32 21.04
N SER A 383 10.29 6.03 20.80
CA SER A 383 10.58 7.31 21.47
C SER A 383 9.55 8.39 21.11
N PHE A 384 9.12 8.44 19.85
CA PHE A 384 8.07 9.34 19.39
C PHE A 384 6.73 9.08 20.08
N ILE A 385 6.27 7.81 20.07
CA ILE A 385 5.00 7.43 20.70
C ILE A 385 5.02 7.76 22.19
N ASN A 386 6.09 7.39 22.92
CA ASN A 386 6.24 7.72 24.34
C ASN A 386 6.17 9.24 24.59
N SER A 387 6.81 10.04 23.73
CA SER A 387 6.76 11.50 23.85
C SER A 387 5.34 12.05 23.67
N VAL A 388 4.59 11.50 22.71
CA VAL A 388 3.18 11.86 22.46
C VAL A 388 2.26 11.42 23.61
N GLU A 389 2.52 10.26 24.21
CA GLU A 389 1.78 9.77 25.38
C GLU A 389 2.02 10.65 26.62
N ASP A 390 3.26 11.11 26.80
CA ASP A 390 3.67 12.04 27.86
C ASP A 390 3.17 13.49 27.63
N GLY A 391 2.48 13.77 26.53
CA GLY A 391 2.03 15.12 26.16
C GLY A 391 3.18 16.08 25.79
N LYS A 392 4.35 15.55 25.44
CA LYS A 392 5.52 16.33 25.02
C LYS A 392 5.41 16.66 23.53
N SER A 393 5.83 17.88 23.17
CA SER A 393 5.94 18.29 21.78
C SER A 393 7.10 17.54 21.11
N VAL A 394 6.85 16.98 19.93
CA VAL A 394 7.89 16.40 19.08
C VAL A 394 8.11 17.36 17.92
N ASN A 395 9.25 18.05 17.94
CA ASN A 395 9.56 19.06 16.93
C ASN A 395 11.06 19.09 16.64
N THR A 396 11.44 18.87 15.39
CA THR A 396 12.83 19.01 14.93
C THR A 396 13.03 20.21 14.01
N CYS A 397 11.98 21.03 13.81
CA CYS A 397 12.08 22.23 12.99
C CYS A 397 13.16 23.13 13.57
N SER A 398 14.15 23.48 12.74
CA SER A 398 15.15 24.47 13.15
C SER A 398 14.44 25.77 13.48
N SER A 399 14.64 26.28 14.70
CA SER A 399 14.27 27.64 15.06
C SER A 399 15.04 28.58 14.13
N LYS A 400 14.31 29.31 13.27
CA LYS A 400 14.88 30.39 12.47
C LYS A 400 15.20 31.59 13.34
#